data_AF-A0A8H9WGW3-F1
#
_entry.id   AF-A0A8H9WGW3-F1
#
_cell.length_a   1.000
_cell.length_b   1.000
_cell.length_c   1.000
_cell.angle_alpha   90.00
_cell.angle_beta   90.00
_cell.angle_gamma   90.00
#
_symmetry.space_group_name_H-M   'P 1'
#
loop_
_entity.id
_entity.type
_entity.pdbx_description
1 polymer ?
#
loop_
_entity_poly.entity_id
_entity_poly.type
_entity_poly.pdbx_seq_one_letter_code
_entity_poly.pdbx_strand_id
1 'polypeptide(L)'
;MKKWLLSVVLFSFFCGMVNADEASIADELSKVIPGIKKEQVSKTPVDGLFQVIVGARVIYVSADGRYIIQGEMVDLVNRTN
;
A
#
# COMPACT_ATOMS: atom_id res chain seq x y z
N MET A 1 -9.14 18.35 45.31
CA MET A 1 -9.64 18.37 43.92
C MET A 1 -8.49 18.57 42.93
N LYS A 2 -7.48 17.68 42.88
CA LYS A 2 -6.32 17.82 41.96
C LYS A 2 -5.78 16.48 41.40
N LYS A 3 -6.40 15.35 41.74
CA LYS A 3 -6.00 14.01 41.29
C LYS A 3 -6.70 13.56 39.99
N TRP A 4 -7.61 14.38 39.46
CA TRP A 4 -8.43 14.05 38.28
C TRP A 4 -7.94 14.68 36.98
N LEU A 5 -6.89 15.51 37.04
CA LEU A 5 -6.28 16.15 35.87
C LEU A 5 -5.06 15.40 35.33
N LEU A 6 -4.57 14.38 36.03
CA LEU A 6 -3.38 13.61 35.65
C LEU A 6 -3.69 12.33 34.84
N SER A 7 -4.96 11.96 34.67
CA SER A 7 -5.33 10.70 33.99
C SER A 7 -5.58 10.83 32.47
N VAL A 8 -5.57 12.04 31.90
CA VAL A 8 -5.96 12.27 30.49
C VAL A 8 -4.77 12.20 29.52
N VAL A 9 -3.52 12.18 30.02
CA VAL A 9 -2.32 12.17 29.16
C VAL A 9 -2.03 10.78 28.55
N LEU A 10 -2.70 9.70 29.01
CA LEU A 10 -2.36 8.33 28.58
C LEU A 10 -3.16 7.79 27.38
N PHE A 11 -4.03 8.58 26.74
CA PHE A 11 -4.96 8.03 25.72
C PHE A 11 -4.67 8.46 24.27
N SER A 12 -3.60 9.19 23.97
CA SER A 12 -3.36 9.73 22.61
C SER A 12 -2.18 9.12 21.86
N PHE A 13 -1.84 7.86 22.13
CA PHE A 13 -0.81 7.15 21.35
C PHE A 13 -1.34 5.84 20.77
N PHE A 14 -2.43 5.94 20.00
CA PHE A 14 -2.84 4.89 19.08
C PHE A 14 -2.79 5.45 17.65
N CYS A 15 -1.60 5.89 17.23
CA CYS A 15 -1.32 6.02 15.81
C CYS A 15 -1.03 4.60 15.31
N GLY A 16 -2.04 3.96 14.73
CA GLY A 16 -1.93 2.63 14.16
C GLY A 16 -0.78 2.62 13.15
N MET A 17 0.30 1.94 13.51
CA MET A 17 1.36 1.60 12.56
C MET A 17 0.75 0.63 11.54
N VAL A 18 0.26 1.16 10.42
CA VAL A 18 -0.12 0.35 9.26
C VAL A 18 1.17 -0.08 8.55
N ASN A 19 1.96 -0.94 9.20
CA ASN A 19 3.02 -1.66 8.53
C ASN A 19 2.35 -2.81 7.78
N ALA A 20 1.76 -2.49 6.62
CA ALA A 20 1.27 -3.52 5.75
C ALA A 20 2.48 -4.25 5.18
N ASP A 21 2.71 -5.45 5.70
CA ASP A 21 3.82 -6.32 5.32
C ASP A 21 3.76 -6.54 3.80
N GLU A 22 4.74 -6.02 3.07
CA GLU A 22 4.76 -5.98 1.60
C GLU A 22 4.56 -7.38 1.01
N ALA A 23 5.20 -8.37 1.63
CA ALA A 23 5.08 -9.77 1.27
C ALA A 23 3.65 -10.32 1.45
N SER A 24 2.88 -9.79 2.41
CA SER A 24 1.48 -10.18 2.64
C SER A 24 0.57 -9.60 1.58
N ILE A 25 0.73 -8.32 1.22
CA ILE A 25 -0.11 -7.69 0.19
C ILE A 25 0.14 -8.32 -1.19
N ALA A 26 1.39 -8.58 -1.55
CA ALA A 26 1.68 -9.23 -2.83
C ALA A 26 1.05 -10.63 -2.91
N ASP A 27 1.04 -11.39 -1.80
CA ASP A 27 0.36 -12.68 -1.73
C ASP A 27 -1.16 -12.54 -1.84
N GLU A 28 -1.75 -11.55 -1.16
CA GLU A 28 -3.18 -11.25 -1.26
C GLU A 28 -3.59 -10.86 -2.67
N LEU A 29 -2.85 -9.96 -3.31
CA LEU A 29 -3.09 -9.53 -4.70
C LEU A 29 -2.97 -10.69 -5.68
N SER A 30 -2.03 -11.62 -5.48
CA SER A 30 -1.91 -12.83 -6.31
C SER A 30 -3.13 -13.77 -6.23
N LYS A 31 -3.86 -13.75 -5.10
CA LYS A 31 -5.09 -14.52 -4.91
C LYS A 31 -6.30 -13.85 -5.55
N VAL A 32 -6.32 -12.52 -5.53
CA VAL A 32 -7.43 -11.72 -6.06
C VAL A 32 -7.34 -11.60 -7.57
N ILE A 33 -6.14 -11.47 -8.13
CA ILE A 33 -5.94 -11.25 -9.57
C ILE A 33 -5.49 -12.56 -10.24
N PRO A 34 -6.32 -13.16 -11.11
CA PRO A 34 -6.00 -14.44 -11.73
C PRO A 34 -4.75 -14.38 -12.61
N GLY A 35 -3.86 -15.35 -12.45
CA GLY A 35 -2.70 -15.52 -13.34
C GLY A 35 -1.50 -14.61 -13.04
N ILE A 36 -1.50 -13.92 -11.90
CA ILE A 36 -0.39 -13.07 -11.47
C ILE A 36 0.39 -13.77 -10.35
N LYS A 37 1.71 -13.78 -10.46
CA LYS A 37 2.60 -14.29 -9.41
C LYS A 37 3.06 -13.16 -8.49
N LYS A 38 3.44 -13.51 -7.26
CA LYS A 38 3.99 -12.56 -6.28
C LYS A 38 5.17 -11.78 -6.84
N GLU A 39 6.04 -12.42 -7.61
CA GLU A 39 7.23 -11.80 -8.22
C GLU A 39 6.91 -10.69 -9.21
N GLN A 40 5.66 -10.62 -9.69
CA GLN A 40 5.20 -9.59 -10.62
C GLN A 40 4.60 -8.39 -9.90
N VAL A 41 4.49 -8.42 -8.57
CA VAL A 41 3.97 -7.34 -7.74
C VAL A 41 5.14 -6.60 -7.10
N SER A 42 5.14 -5.27 -7.17
CA SER A 42 6.18 -4.41 -6.60
C SER A 42 5.55 -3.19 -5.93
N LYS A 43 6.16 -2.70 -4.85
CA LYS A 43 5.68 -1.50 -4.16
C LYS A 43 5.93 -0.26 -5.02
N THR A 44 4.99 0.68 -5.02
CA THR A 44 5.21 2.00 -5.61
C THR A 44 5.57 3.03 -4.54
N PRO A 45 6.14 4.18 -4.92
CA PRO A 45 6.32 5.32 -4.00
C PRO A 45 4.98 5.89 -3.48
N VAL A 46 3.85 5.53 -4.09
CA VAL A 46 2.52 5.95 -3.66
C VAL A 46 1.96 4.94 -2.66
N ASP A 47 1.74 5.40 -1.43
CA ASP A 47 1.19 4.55 -0.37
C ASP A 47 -0.17 3.96 -0.76
N GLY A 48 -0.32 2.66 -0.52
CA GLY A 48 -1.54 1.92 -0.85
C GLY A 48 -1.68 1.56 -2.34
N LEU A 49 -0.68 1.83 -3.17
CA LEU A 49 -0.67 1.47 -4.59
C LEU A 49 0.52 0.56 -4.91
N PHE A 50 0.24 -0.51 -5.64
CA PHE A 50 1.20 -1.53 -6.03
C PHE A 50 1.29 -1.60 -7.54
N GLN A 51 2.49 -1.78 -8.06
CA GLN A 51 2.75 -2.03 -9.46
C GLN A 51 2.65 -3.53 -9.71
N VAL A 52 1.99 -3.91 -10.80
CA VAL A 52 1.83 -5.29 -11.20
C VAL A 52 2.16 -5.45 -12.67
N ILE A 53 3.02 -6.41 -13.00
CA ILE A 53 3.43 -6.71 -14.38
C ILE A 53 2.59 -7.86 -14.93
N VAL A 54 1.74 -7.59 -15.92
CA VAL A 54 0.89 -8.59 -16.57
C VAL A 54 1.32 -8.75 -18.03
N GLY A 55 2.03 -9.85 -18.32
CA GLY A 55 2.64 -10.07 -19.63
C GLY A 55 3.67 -8.98 -19.93
N ALA A 56 3.38 -8.13 -20.93
CA ALA A 56 4.23 -7.01 -21.34
C ALA A 56 3.68 -5.64 -20.89
N ARG A 57 2.68 -5.60 -20.00
CA ARG A 57 2.04 -4.37 -19.53
C ARG A 57 2.27 -4.17 -18.04
N VAL A 58 2.44 -2.91 -17.65
CA VAL A 58 2.43 -2.48 -16.25
C VAL A 58 1.06 -1.94 -15.92
N ILE A 59 0.49 -2.38 -14.81
CA ILE A 59 -0.73 -1.84 -14.23
C ILE A 59 -0.48 -1.48 -12.77
N TYR A 60 -1.31 -0.59 -12.22
CA TYR A 60 -1.26 -0.27 -10.81
C TYR A 60 -2.53 -0.74 -10.13
N VAL A 61 -2.40 -1.31 -8.94
CA VAL A 61 -3.51 -1.91 -8.19
C VAL A 61 -3.50 -1.36 -6.77
N SER A 62 -4.68 -1.01 -6.26
CA SER A 62 -4.82 -0.64 -4.85
C SER A 62 -4.46 -1.81 -3.93
N ALA A 63 -3.96 -1.54 -2.73
CA ALA A 63 -3.55 -2.55 -1.76
C ALA A 63 -4.67 -3.53 -1.40
N ASP A 64 -5.94 -3.09 -1.50
CA ASP A 64 -7.13 -3.90 -1.27
C ASP A 64 -7.58 -4.73 -2.49
N GLY A 65 -6.87 -4.63 -3.62
CA GLY A 65 -7.18 -5.34 -4.86
C GLY A 65 -8.45 -4.88 -5.58
N ARG A 66 -9.11 -3.80 -5.12
CA ARG A 66 -10.42 -3.37 -5.63
C ARG A 66 -10.36 -2.50 -6.88
N TYR A 67 -9.27 -1.75 -7.05
CA TYR A 67 -9.13 -0.77 -8.12
C TYR A 67 -7.88 -1.02 -8.94
N ILE A 68 -8.01 -0.89 -10.26
CA ILE A 68 -6.90 -0.95 -11.22
C ILE A 68 -6.79 0.41 -11.91
N ILE A 69 -5.57 0.91 -11.99
CA ILE A 69 -5.20 2.11 -12.75
C ILE A 69 -4.30 1.66 -13.90
N GLN A 70 -4.63 2.12 -15.11
CA GLN A 70 -3.88 1.82 -16.33
C GLN A 70 -3.13 3.07 -16.79
N GLY A 71 -1.87 2.91 -17.20
CA GLY A 71 -1.02 4.00 -17.68
C GLY A 71 0.39 3.90 -17.13
N GLU A 72 1.09 5.03 -17.13
CA GLU A 72 2.43 5.17 -16.58
C GLU A 72 2.40 6.03 -15.31
N MET A 73 3.18 5.66 -14.30
CA MET A 73 3.43 6.47 -13.12
C MET A 73 4.72 7.26 -13.33
N VAL A 74 4.58 8.56 -13.61
CA VAL A 74 5.71 9.47 -13.73
C VAL A 74 5.89 10.20 -12.40
N ASP A 75 7.06 10.08 -11.79
CA ASP A 75 7.48 10.97 -10.71
C ASP A 75 7.72 12.36 -11.31
N LEU A 76 6.84 13.32 -11.01
CA LEU A 76 6.93 14.68 -11.55
C LEU A 76 8.02 15.52 -10.90
N VAL A 77 8.51 15.13 -9.72
CA VAL A 77 9.57 15.82 -8.98
C VAL A 77 10.92 15.45 -9.57
N ASN A 78 11.18 14.16 -9.74
CA ASN A 78 12.43 13.64 -10.27
C ASN A 78 12.42 13.46 -11.79
N ARG A 79 11.24 13.51 -12.43
CA ARG A 79 10.98 13.28 -13.86
C ARG A 79 11.41 11.89 -14.33
N THR A 80 11.12 10.87 -13.53
CA THR A 80 11.49 9.47 -13.78
C THR A 80 10.26 8.55 -13.69
N ASN A 81 10.30 7.43 -14.43
CA ASN A 81 9.33 6.32 -14.37
C ASN A 81 9.93 5.14 -13.60
#